data_AF-A0A6C0BB36-F1
#
_entry.id   AF-A0A6C0BB36-F1
#
_cell.length_a   1.000
_cell.length_b   1.000
_cell.length_c   1.000
_cell.angle_alpha   90.00
_cell.angle_beta   90.00
_cell.angle_gamma   90.00
#
_symmetry.space_group_name_H-M   'P 1'
#
loop_
_entity.id
_entity.type
_entity.pdbx_description
1 polymer ?
#
loop_
_entity_poly.entity_id
_entity_poly.type
_entity_poly.pdbx_seq_one_letter_code
_entity_poly.pdbx_strand_id
1 'polypeptide(L)'
;MKRNTKKKINTRKNIKNKTKKQFLYNPENPKKSFDVYIDKNPSDTINIKYTTLEDIKYTIDKLEKLYKNKKYTHKRIWQVGMIMYVRLKVLQNKKPKQYALANKYFTFLKKRTKLEEKSRYKLSFKDGKIYV
;
A
#
# COMPACT_ATOMS: atom_id res chain seq x y z
N MET A 1 28.87 34.70 50.47
CA MET A 1 29.16 35.06 49.06
C MET A 1 28.30 34.19 48.12
N LYS A 2 27.99 34.66 46.92
CA LYS A 2 26.82 34.34 46.08
C LYS A 2 26.73 32.89 45.56
N ARG A 3 25.49 32.38 45.45
CA ARG A 3 25.06 31.13 44.77
C ARG A 3 25.40 31.17 43.28
N ASN A 4 25.64 30.01 42.65
CA ASN A 4 25.31 29.76 41.25
C ASN A 4 25.28 28.24 40.94
N THR A 5 24.08 27.72 40.67
CA THR A 5 23.81 26.32 40.27
C THR A 5 23.91 26.16 38.76
N LYS A 6 24.76 25.23 38.28
CA LYS A 6 24.84 24.83 36.86
C LYS A 6 24.02 23.56 36.62
N LYS A 7 22.95 23.67 35.83
CA LYS A 7 22.18 22.52 35.30
C LYS A 7 22.97 21.85 34.17
N LYS A 8 23.14 20.52 34.25
CA LYS A 8 23.68 19.68 33.17
C LYS A 8 22.55 18.81 32.60
N ILE A 9 22.29 18.93 31.31
CA ILE A 9 21.23 18.21 30.58
C ILE A 9 21.77 16.84 30.17
N ASN A 10 21.14 15.75 30.65
CA ASN A 10 21.43 14.39 30.21
C ASN A 10 20.48 13.99 29.07
N THR A 11 21.06 13.67 27.92
CA THR A 11 20.38 13.10 26.74
C THR A 11 20.36 11.57 26.83
N ARG A 12 19.18 10.94 26.99
CA ARG A 12 18.99 9.52 26.64
C ARG A 12 17.62 9.28 26.00
N LYS A 13 17.67 8.78 24.77
CA LYS A 13 16.54 8.36 23.93
C LYS A 13 15.81 7.19 24.59
N ASN A 14 14.51 7.34 24.88
CA ASN A 14 13.62 6.22 25.19
C ASN A 14 12.53 6.13 24.11
N ILE A 15 12.50 4.99 23.42
CA ILE A 15 11.52 4.61 22.41
C ILE A 15 10.15 4.54 23.10
N LYS A 16 9.21 5.43 22.73
CA LYS A 16 7.87 5.46 23.32
C LYS A 16 6.87 4.61 22.54
N ASN A 17 6.10 3.85 23.33
CA ASN A 17 4.94 3.03 22.98
C ASN A 17 4.01 3.73 21.98
N LYS A 18 3.66 3.05 20.87
CA LYS A 18 2.76 3.57 19.84
C LYS A 18 1.31 3.55 20.33
N THR A 19 0.77 4.71 20.67
CA THR A 19 -0.66 4.96 20.92
C THR A 19 -1.46 5.10 19.62
N LYS A 20 -2.76 4.79 19.70
CA LYS A 20 -3.71 4.75 18.57
C LYS A 20 -3.82 6.12 17.88
N LYS A 21 -3.67 6.17 16.56
CA LYS A 21 -3.68 7.42 15.78
C LYS A 21 -5.12 7.87 15.47
N GLN A 22 -5.55 8.94 16.14
CA GLN A 22 -6.63 9.79 15.66
C GLN A 22 -6.03 10.77 14.62
N PHE A 23 -6.73 11.01 13.51
CA PHE A 23 -6.28 11.99 12.51
C PHE A 23 -6.44 13.40 13.09
N LEU A 24 -5.37 13.91 13.69
CA LEU A 24 -5.32 15.28 14.20
C LEU A 24 -5.20 16.25 13.02
N TYR A 25 -6.32 16.88 12.67
CA TYR A 25 -6.31 18.14 11.96
C TYR A 25 -6.02 19.25 12.99
N ASN A 26 -4.89 19.95 12.85
CA ASN A 26 -4.49 21.02 13.74
C ASN A 26 -4.79 22.40 13.09
N PRO A 27 -5.83 23.12 13.56
CA PRO A 27 -6.28 24.37 12.94
C PRO A 27 -5.28 25.53 13.10
N GLU A 28 -4.49 25.55 14.16
CA GLU A 28 -3.53 26.62 14.47
C GLU A 28 -2.23 26.52 13.65
N ASN A 29 -1.88 25.32 13.16
CA ASN A 29 -0.71 25.13 12.30
C ASN A 29 -0.89 23.92 11.36
N PRO A 30 -1.35 24.15 10.11
CA PRO A 30 -1.63 23.10 9.14
C PRO A 30 -0.45 22.16 8.84
N LYS A 31 0.81 22.62 8.99
CA LYS A 31 2.02 21.81 8.78
C LYS A 31 2.24 20.75 9.86
N LYS A 32 1.51 20.81 10.99
CA LYS A 32 1.53 19.83 12.08
C LYS A 32 0.41 18.80 12.00
N SER A 33 -0.55 18.97 11.08
CA SER A 33 -1.60 17.99 10.81
C SER A 33 -1.00 16.72 10.19
N PHE A 34 -1.55 15.56 10.53
CA PHE A 34 -1.07 14.28 10.01
C PHE A 34 -1.34 14.22 8.49
N ASP A 35 -0.33 14.52 7.66
CA ASP A 35 -0.46 14.38 6.21
C ASP A 35 -0.48 12.88 5.90
N VAL A 36 -1.67 12.40 5.56
CA VAL A 36 -2.02 11.01 5.29
C VAL A 36 -1.17 10.44 4.13
N TYR A 37 -0.43 11.32 3.43
CA TYR A 37 0.38 11.04 2.25
C TYR A 37 1.83 11.56 2.34
N ILE A 38 2.46 11.66 3.53
CA ILE A 38 3.90 11.99 3.63
C ILE A 38 4.82 10.77 3.41
N ASP A 39 4.51 9.94 2.42
CA ASP A 39 5.63 9.47 1.61
C ASP A 39 5.35 9.94 0.19
N LYS A 40 5.77 11.19 -0.03
CA LYS A 40 5.55 11.97 -1.25
C LYS A 40 6.55 11.62 -2.33
N ASN A 41 7.31 10.53 -2.21
CA ASN A 41 8.25 10.21 -3.25
C ASN A 41 7.48 9.79 -4.52
N PRO A 42 7.42 10.65 -5.56
CA PRO A 42 6.65 10.34 -6.75
C PRO A 42 7.16 9.07 -7.45
N SER A 43 8.40 8.66 -7.19
CA SER A 43 9.00 7.43 -7.76
C SER A 43 8.24 6.15 -7.43
N ASP A 44 7.53 6.12 -6.29
CA ASP A 44 6.86 4.92 -5.77
C ASP A 44 5.39 4.83 -6.23
N THR A 45 4.96 5.77 -7.05
CA THR A 45 3.62 5.83 -7.64
C THR A 45 3.50 4.82 -8.79
N ILE A 46 2.50 3.94 -8.68
CA ILE A 46 2.17 3.00 -9.75
C ILE A 46 0.89 3.50 -10.42
N ASN A 47 1.04 4.04 -11.63
CA ASN A 47 -0.09 4.50 -12.42
C ASN A 47 -0.97 3.33 -12.86
N ILE A 48 -2.30 3.49 -12.74
CA ILE A 48 -3.31 2.50 -13.13
C ILE A 48 -4.30 3.16 -14.08
N LYS A 49 -4.49 2.55 -15.24
CA LYS A 49 -5.54 2.91 -16.20
C LYS A 49 -6.72 1.94 -16.03
N TYR A 50 -7.94 2.45 -16.22
CA TYR A 50 -9.19 1.68 -16.04
C TYR A 50 -10.06 1.71 -17.31
N THR A 51 -9.48 2.12 -18.43
CA THR A 51 -10.24 2.39 -19.65
C THR A 51 -10.64 1.08 -20.30
N THR A 52 -9.65 0.25 -20.65
CA THR A 52 -9.85 -1.02 -21.35
C THR A 52 -9.61 -2.22 -20.45
N LEU A 53 -9.89 -3.42 -20.96
CA LEU A 53 -9.59 -4.66 -20.24
C LEU A 53 -8.07 -4.94 -20.26
N GLU A 54 -7.42 -4.57 -21.35
CA GLU A 54 -5.99 -4.65 -21.59
C GLU A 54 -5.22 -3.79 -20.59
N ASP A 55 -5.72 -2.58 -20.26
CA ASP A 55 -5.12 -1.71 -19.24
C ASP A 55 -5.06 -2.39 -17.87
N ILE A 56 -6.14 -3.06 -17.47
CA ILE A 56 -6.22 -3.77 -16.19
C ILE A 56 -5.29 -4.97 -16.20
N LYS A 57 -5.27 -5.72 -17.29
CA LYS A 57 -4.38 -6.85 -17.49
C LYS A 57 -2.91 -6.43 -17.39
N TYR A 58 -2.52 -5.37 -18.10
CA TYR A 58 -1.18 -4.80 -18.05
C TYR A 58 -0.82 -4.33 -16.64
N THR A 59 -1.75 -3.69 -15.93
CA THR A 59 -1.54 -3.27 -14.54
C THR A 59 -1.26 -4.47 -13.64
N ILE A 60 -2.04 -5.54 -13.75
CA ILE A 60 -1.86 -6.77 -12.98
C ILE A 60 -0.50 -7.40 -13.28
N ASP A 61 -0.14 -7.53 -14.56
CA ASP A 61 1.16 -8.09 -14.97
C ASP A 61 2.33 -7.24 -14.44
N LYS A 62 2.19 -5.92 -14.46
CA LYS A 62 3.17 -5.00 -13.87
C LYS A 62 3.31 -5.22 -12.37
N LEU A 63 2.20 -5.37 -11.64
CA LEU A 63 2.22 -5.65 -10.21
C LEU A 63 2.89 -6.99 -9.88
N GLU A 64 2.58 -8.03 -10.66
CA GLU A 64 3.19 -9.35 -10.49
C GLU A 64 4.70 -9.31 -10.77
N LYS A 65 5.14 -8.63 -11.84
CA LYS A 65 6.57 -8.43 -12.11
C LYS A 65 7.29 -7.70 -10.97
N LEU A 66 6.70 -6.61 -10.47
CA LEU A 66 7.26 -5.85 -9.36
C LEU A 66 7.39 -6.69 -8.08
N TYR A 67 6.41 -7.55 -7.82
CA TYR A 67 6.43 -8.48 -6.69
C TYR A 67 7.53 -9.53 -6.86
N LYS A 68 7.57 -10.22 -8.00
CA LYS A 68 8.50 -11.31 -8.28
C LYS A 68 9.95 -10.84 -8.32
N ASN A 69 10.19 -9.63 -8.79
CA ASN A 69 11.50 -8.99 -8.76
C ASN A 69 11.90 -8.45 -7.38
N LYS A 70 11.08 -8.71 -6.34
CA LYS A 70 11.28 -8.24 -4.95
C LYS A 70 11.37 -6.72 -4.80
N LYS A 71 10.94 -5.95 -5.80
CA LYS A 71 10.93 -4.49 -5.76
C LYS A 71 9.90 -3.98 -4.76
N TYR A 72 8.76 -4.66 -4.64
CA TYR A 72 7.74 -4.35 -3.65
C TYR A 72 7.32 -5.58 -2.87
N THR A 73 7.04 -5.38 -1.57
CA THR A 73 6.50 -6.43 -0.71
C THR A 73 5.06 -6.77 -1.11
N HIS A 74 4.61 -7.98 -0.74
CA HIS A 74 3.22 -8.40 -0.97
C HIS A 74 2.21 -7.40 -0.39
N LYS A 75 2.51 -6.78 0.75
CA LYS A 75 1.66 -5.75 1.36
C LYS A 75 1.41 -4.57 0.43
N ARG A 76 2.45 -4.06 -0.24
CA ARG A 76 2.33 -2.93 -1.18
C ARG A 76 1.50 -3.32 -2.40
N ILE A 77 1.77 -4.49 -2.96
CA ILE A 77 1.00 -5.02 -4.11
C ILE A 77 -0.47 -5.21 -3.74
N TRP A 78 -0.73 -5.72 -2.53
CA TRP A 78 -2.08 -5.89 -2.00
C TRP A 78 -2.83 -4.57 -1.86
N GLN A 79 -2.18 -3.51 -1.36
CA GLN A 79 -2.78 -2.17 -1.28
C GLN A 79 -3.20 -1.65 -2.65
N VAL A 80 -2.31 -1.76 -3.65
CA VAL A 80 -2.57 -1.27 -5.00
C VAL A 80 -3.69 -2.10 -5.66
N GLY A 81 -3.66 -3.42 -5.50
CA GLY A 81 -4.73 -4.31 -5.95
C GLY A 81 -6.08 -4.02 -5.27
N MET A 82 -6.08 -3.66 -3.99
CA MET A 82 -7.29 -3.28 -3.25
C MET A 82 -7.88 -1.96 -3.78
N ILE A 83 -7.05 -0.94 -4.05
CA ILE A 83 -7.52 0.32 -4.65
C ILE A 83 -8.13 0.07 -6.02
N MET A 84 -7.48 -0.75 -6.86
CA MET A 84 -7.99 -1.12 -8.18
C MET A 84 -9.35 -1.82 -8.08
N TYR A 85 -9.50 -2.77 -7.15
CA TYR A 85 -10.76 -3.46 -6.89
C TYR A 85 -11.87 -2.51 -6.44
N VAL A 86 -11.62 -1.66 -5.43
CA VAL A 86 -12.64 -0.74 -4.88
C VAL A 86 -13.12 0.23 -5.94
N ARG A 87 -12.21 0.81 -6.72
CA ARG A 87 -12.58 1.74 -7.81
C ARG A 87 -13.43 1.07 -8.87
N LEU A 88 -13.05 -0.13 -9.31
CA LEU A 88 -13.82 -0.89 -10.31
C LEU A 88 -15.14 -1.42 -9.75
N LYS A 89 -15.24 -1.69 -8.45
CA LYS A 89 -16.48 -2.10 -7.78
C LYS A 89 -17.54 -1.01 -7.88
N VAL A 90 -17.17 0.24 -7.64
CA VAL A 90 -18.08 1.39 -7.82
C VAL A 90 -18.56 1.48 -9.27
N LEU A 91 -17.69 1.15 -10.22
CA LEU A 91 -18.00 1.20 -11.66
C LEU A 91 -18.49 -0.13 -12.24
N GLN A 92 -18.84 -1.12 -11.41
CA GLN A 92 -19.12 -2.50 -11.86
C GLN A 92 -20.22 -2.57 -12.93
N ASN A 93 -21.25 -1.72 -12.81
CA ASN A 93 -22.37 -1.68 -13.76
C ASN A 93 -21.92 -1.15 -15.14
N LYS A 94 -20.95 -0.23 -15.17
CA LYS A 94 -20.41 0.36 -16.40
C LYS A 94 -19.24 -0.44 -16.99
N LYS A 95 -18.47 -1.13 -16.14
CA LYS A 95 -17.24 -1.84 -16.48
C LYS A 95 -17.21 -3.26 -15.89
N PRO A 96 -18.20 -4.12 -16.22
CA PRO A 96 -18.36 -5.42 -15.57
C PRO A 96 -17.19 -6.37 -15.84
N LYS A 97 -16.62 -6.37 -17.06
CA LYS A 97 -15.50 -7.24 -17.43
C LYS A 97 -14.22 -6.86 -16.69
N GLN A 98 -13.91 -5.57 -16.61
CA GLN A 98 -12.76 -5.03 -15.86
C GLN A 98 -12.89 -5.35 -14.37
N TYR A 99 -14.08 -5.11 -13.81
CA TYR A 99 -14.37 -5.45 -12.42
C TYR A 99 -14.18 -6.95 -12.14
N ALA A 100 -14.70 -7.82 -13.01
CA ALA A 100 -14.56 -9.27 -12.86
C ALA A 100 -13.07 -9.70 -12.81
N LEU A 101 -12.23 -9.15 -13.70
CA LEU A 101 -10.79 -9.44 -13.71
C LEU A 101 -10.09 -8.92 -12.44
N ALA A 102 -10.38 -7.68 -12.03
CA ALA A 102 -9.82 -7.12 -10.81
C ALA A 102 -10.26 -7.88 -9.56
N ASN A 103 -11.51 -8.34 -9.50
CA ASN A 103 -12.03 -9.15 -8.40
C ASN A 103 -11.35 -10.53 -8.32
N LYS A 104 -11.10 -11.18 -9.48
CA LYS A 104 -10.30 -12.42 -9.54
C LYS A 104 -8.90 -12.20 -8.97
N TYR A 105 -8.22 -11.13 -9.40
CA TYR A 105 -6.89 -10.80 -8.90
C TYR A 105 -6.90 -10.47 -7.40
N PHE A 106 -7.87 -9.70 -6.91
CA PHE A 106 -8.00 -9.38 -5.50
C PHE A 106 -8.22 -10.63 -4.63
N THR A 107 -9.05 -11.57 -5.12
CA THR A 107 -9.29 -12.85 -4.45
C THR A 107 -8.02 -13.70 -4.43
N PHE A 108 -7.26 -13.72 -5.53
CA PHE A 108 -5.95 -14.36 -5.58
C PHE A 108 -4.98 -13.76 -4.55
N LEU A 109 -4.90 -12.43 -4.47
CA LEU A 109 -4.05 -11.75 -3.49
C LEU A 109 -4.45 -12.11 -2.05
N LYS A 110 -5.76 -12.19 -1.73
CA LYS A 110 -6.26 -12.67 -0.44
C LYS A 110 -5.77 -14.09 -0.11
N LYS A 111 -5.83 -15.02 -1.08
CA LYS A 111 -5.32 -16.38 -0.92
C LYS A 111 -3.81 -16.38 -0.67
N ARG A 112 -3.05 -15.61 -1.47
CA ARG A 112 -1.61 -15.47 -1.34
C ARG A 112 -1.22 -14.96 0.06
N THR A 113 -1.98 -14.02 0.65
CA THR A 113 -1.70 -13.51 1.99
C THR A 113 -1.74 -14.59 3.08
N LYS A 114 -2.50 -15.67 2.89
CA LYS A 114 -2.60 -16.77 3.88
C LYS A 114 -1.41 -17.73 3.83
N LEU A 115 -0.59 -17.68 2.79
CA LEU A 115 0.53 -18.59 2.61
C LEU A 115 1.79 -18.07 3.29
N GLU A 116 2.72 -18.98 3.56
CA GLU A 116 4.07 -18.65 4.00
C GLU A 116 4.85 -17.91 2.91
N GLU A 117 5.77 -17.02 3.31
CA GLU A 117 6.46 -16.09 2.43
C GLU A 117 7.14 -16.78 1.23
N LYS A 118 7.87 -17.87 1.46
CA LYS A 118 8.52 -18.65 0.39
C LYS A 118 7.52 -19.16 -0.63
N SER A 119 6.36 -19.65 -0.17
CA SER A 119 5.29 -20.18 -1.02
C SER A 119 4.56 -19.07 -1.80
N ARG A 120 4.48 -17.84 -1.26
CA ARG A 120 3.89 -16.70 -1.99
C ARG A 120 4.64 -16.36 -3.27
N TYR A 121 5.96 -16.53 -3.27
CA TYR A 121 6.81 -16.27 -4.43
C TYR A 121 6.76 -17.37 -5.50
N LYS A 122 6.18 -18.54 -5.23
CA LYS A 122 5.95 -19.58 -6.25
C LYS A 122 4.72 -19.24 -7.08
N LEU A 123 3.60 -18.97 -6.41
CA LEU A 123 2.35 -18.56 -7.05
C LEU A 123 2.50 -17.34 -7.95
N SER A 124 1.90 -17.39 -9.14
CA SER A 124 1.76 -16.27 -10.06
C SER A 124 0.34 -16.18 -10.61
N PHE A 125 -0.05 -14.98 -11.00
CA PHE A 125 -1.33 -14.74 -11.66
C PHE A 125 -1.07 -14.18 -13.05
N LYS A 126 -1.62 -14.81 -14.08
CA LYS A 126 -1.48 -14.37 -15.47
C LYS A 126 -2.76 -14.68 -16.23
N ASP A 127 -3.20 -13.77 -17.09
CA ASP A 127 -4.37 -13.99 -17.96
C ASP A 127 -5.66 -14.43 -17.23
N GLY A 128 -5.84 -14.04 -15.96
CA GLY A 128 -7.00 -14.45 -15.16
C GLY A 128 -6.90 -15.86 -14.56
N LYS A 129 -5.76 -16.54 -14.72
CA LYS A 129 -5.46 -17.88 -14.21
C LYS A 129 -4.35 -17.82 -13.16
N ILE A 130 -4.36 -18.79 -12.25
CA ILE A 130 -3.34 -18.96 -11.22
C ILE A 130 -2.39 -20.06 -11.68
N TYR A 131 -1.08 -19.78 -11.61
CA TYR A 131 -0.02 -20.72 -11.90
C TYR A 131 0.81 -20.92 -10.63
N VAL A 132 1.26 -22.16 -10.41
CA VAL A 132 2.06 -22.57 -9.24
C VAL A 132 3.51 -22.70 -9.64
#